data_AF-A0A1S4D995-F1
#
_entry.id   AF-A0A1S4D995-F1
#
_cell.length_a   1.000
_cell.length_b   1.000
_cell.length_c   1.000
_cell.angle_alpha   90.00
_cell.angle_beta   90.00
_cell.angle_gamma   90.00
#
_symmetry.space_group_name_H-M   'P 1'
#
loop_
_entity.id
_entity.type
_entity.pdbx_description
1 polymer ?
#
loop_
_entity_poly.entity_id
_entity_poly.type
_entity_poly.pdbx_seq_one_letter_code
_entity_poly.pdbx_strand_id
1 'polypeptide(L)'
;MAKAYTIDEFNYQMAEIETIDKRVQEYLFDVGYDKWPGARTKVNRTTTMISNMVESINSAIKSTRDLPVTPLLDFMRNLVKEWNYNNKKLARETFIKLEQKYEDMLEENFIYARKMMVKR
;
A
#
# COMPACT_ATOMS: atom_id res chain seq x y z
N MET A 1 9.54 2.73 -15.84
CA MET A 1 8.92 1.74 -14.93
C MET A 1 10.05 1.07 -14.16
N ALA A 2 10.18 1.32 -12.85
CA ALA A 2 11.17 0.64 -12.04
C ALA A 2 10.67 -0.79 -11.77
N LYS A 3 11.42 -1.80 -12.22
CA LYS A 3 11.09 -3.23 -12.13
C LYS A 3 12.20 -3.99 -11.40
N ALA A 4 12.29 -3.81 -10.09
CA ALA A 4 13.11 -4.68 -9.25
C ALA A 4 12.25 -5.06 -8.05
N TYR A 5 11.58 -6.20 -8.17
CA TYR A 5 10.55 -6.69 -7.26
C TYR A 5 10.95 -7.99 -6.56
N THR A 6 12.19 -8.44 -6.78
CA THR A 6 12.84 -9.54 -6.06
C THR A 6 14.24 -9.13 -5.61
N ILE A 7 14.77 -9.81 -4.60
CA ILE A 7 16.15 -9.58 -4.12
C ILE A 7 17.16 -9.79 -5.25
N ASP A 8 16.89 -10.75 -6.16
CA ASP A 8 17.77 -11.05 -7.28
C ASP A 8 17.77 -9.95 -8.34
N GLU A 9 16.59 -9.44 -8.73
CA GLU A 9 16.48 -8.27 -9.63
C GLU A 9 17.10 -7.02 -9.01
N PHE A 10 16.92 -6.82 -7.71
CA PHE A 10 17.54 -5.72 -6.98
C PHE A 10 19.06 -5.81 -6.99
N ASN A 11 19.62 -6.99 -6.69
CA ASN A 11 21.06 -7.23 -6.72
C ASN A 11 21.63 -7.04 -8.13
N TYR A 12 20.90 -7.49 -9.16
CA TYR A 12 21.27 -7.25 -10.55
C TYR A 12 21.33 -5.76 -10.88
N GLN A 13 20.32 -4.99 -10.49
CA GLN A 13 20.29 -3.53 -10.70
C GLN A 13 21.40 -2.81 -9.91
N MET A 14 21.70 -3.23 -8.68
CA MET A 14 22.81 -2.67 -7.90
C MET A 14 24.18 -2.95 -8.52
N ALA A 15 24.34 -4.11 -9.18
CA ALA A 15 25.53 -4.43 -9.94
C ALA A 15 25.63 -3.59 -11.23
N GLU A 16 24.52 -3.33 -11.93
CA GLU A 16 24.51 -2.42 -13.08
C GLU A 16 24.81 -0.97 -12.69
N ILE A 17 24.31 -0.49 -11.55
CA ILE A 17 24.62 0.87 -11.06
C ILE A 17 26.10 1.00 -10.71
N GLU A 18 26.71 -0.06 -10.14
CA GLU A 18 28.15 -0.09 -9.85
C GLU A 18 29.00 0.05 -11.11
N THR A 19 28.60 -0.60 -12.21
CA THR A 19 29.34 -0.54 -13.47
C THR A 19 29.20 0.82 -14.16
N ILE A 20 28.12 1.56 -13.90
CA ILE A 20 27.90 2.91 -14.43
C ILE A 20 28.62 3.96 -13.59
N ASP A 21 28.36 4.02 -12.28
CA ASP A 21 29.06 4.91 -11.36
C ASP A 21 28.97 4.39 -9.92
N LYS A 22 30.11 3.92 -9.42
CA LYS A 22 30.27 3.44 -8.05
C LYS A 22 29.86 4.47 -6.99
N ARG A 23 30.02 5.77 -7.24
CA ARG A 23 29.65 6.82 -6.28
C ARG A 23 28.14 6.90 -6.05
N VAL A 24 27.37 6.61 -7.09
CA VAL A 24 25.91 6.50 -6.99
C VAL A 24 25.55 5.29 -6.15
N GLN A 25 26.23 4.16 -6.37
CA GLN A 25 26.05 2.96 -5.56
C GLN A 25 26.29 3.26 -4.07
N GLU A 26 27.44 3.83 -3.72
CA GLU A 26 27.85 4.18 -2.35
C GLU A 26 26.85 5.16 -1.69
N TYR A 27 26.40 6.18 -2.41
CA TYR A 27 25.37 7.09 -1.93
C TYR A 27 24.04 6.37 -1.61
N LEU A 28 23.63 5.42 -2.45
CA LEU A 28 22.42 4.63 -2.19
C LEU A 28 22.60 3.68 -1.00
N PHE A 29 23.82 3.18 -0.75
CA PHE A 29 24.15 2.45 0.47
C PHE A 29 24.00 3.36 1.72
N ASP A 30 24.47 4.61 1.65
CA ASP A 30 24.46 5.58 2.75
C ASP A 30 23.06 6.10 3.14
N VAL A 31 22.13 6.18 2.18
CA VAL A 31 20.74 6.62 2.45
C VAL A 31 20.00 5.69 3.43
N GLY A 32 20.46 4.44 3.56
CA GLY A 32 19.93 3.45 4.49
C GLY A 32 18.93 2.51 3.84
N TYR A 33 19.31 1.23 3.72
CA TYR A 33 18.50 0.15 3.14
C TYR A 33 17.19 -0.13 3.88
N ASP A 34 17.17 0.15 5.18
CA ASP A 34 16.00 0.02 6.05
C ASP A 34 14.85 0.94 5.62
N LYS A 35 15.15 2.00 4.88
CA LYS A 35 14.16 2.97 4.39
C LYS A 35 13.51 2.58 3.07
N TRP A 36 13.91 1.45 2.46
CA TRP A 36 13.48 1.04 1.12
C TRP A 36 12.50 -0.13 1.25
N PRO A 37 11.18 0.11 1.30
CA PRO A 37 10.21 -0.89 1.76
C PRO A 37 10.05 -2.09 0.81
N GLY A 38 10.52 -1.98 -0.44
CA GLY A 38 10.32 -2.99 -1.50
C GLY A 38 11.52 -3.89 -1.79
N ALA A 39 12.75 -3.51 -1.41
CA ALA A 39 13.96 -4.14 -1.95
C ALA A 39 14.30 -5.52 -1.34
N ARG A 40 13.72 -5.88 -0.18
CA ARG A 40 14.16 -7.04 0.61
C ARG A 40 13.08 -7.97 1.13
N THR A 41 11.81 -7.73 0.82
CA THR A 41 10.77 -8.68 1.22
C THR A 41 10.90 -9.94 0.38
N LYS A 42 11.19 -11.10 1.00
CA LYS A 42 11.16 -12.43 0.34
C LYS A 42 9.86 -12.73 -0.40
N VAL A 43 8.80 -12.02 -0.02
CA VAL A 43 7.47 -12.16 -0.58
C VAL A 43 7.00 -10.76 -0.99
N ASN A 44 6.88 -10.53 -2.29
CA ASN A 44 6.47 -9.26 -2.90
C ASN A 44 5.00 -8.85 -2.59
N ARG A 45 4.34 -9.50 -1.63
CA ARG A 45 2.90 -9.34 -1.32
C ARG A 45 2.54 -7.90 -0.98
N THR A 46 3.36 -7.19 -0.21
CA THR A 46 3.10 -5.80 0.18
C THR A 46 3.15 -4.88 -1.03
N THR A 47 4.18 -5.02 -1.88
CA THR A 47 4.31 -4.21 -3.10
C THR A 47 3.22 -4.53 -4.11
N THR A 48 2.88 -5.81 -4.31
CA THR A 48 1.78 -6.20 -5.18
C THR A 48 0.44 -5.65 -4.68
N MET A 49 0.19 -5.70 -3.37
CA MET A 49 -1.02 -5.13 -2.77
C MET A 49 -1.09 -3.61 -2.95
N ILE A 50 0.04 -2.90 -2.78
CA ILE A 50 0.14 -1.46 -3.01
C ILE A 50 -0.02 -1.13 -4.50
N SER A 51 0.60 -1.88 -5.41
CA SER A 51 0.43 -1.69 -6.87
C SER A 51 -1.02 -1.88 -7.28
N ASN A 52 -1.67 -2.95 -6.82
CA ASN A 52 -3.09 -3.21 -7.09
C ASN A 52 -3.98 -2.08 -6.57
N MET A 53 -3.65 -1.52 -5.40
CA MET A 53 -4.37 -0.37 -4.84
C MET A 53 -4.17 0.90 -5.69
N VAL A 54 -2.93 1.19 -6.09
CA VAL A 54 -2.60 2.34 -6.95
C VAL A 54 -3.25 2.21 -8.33
N GLU A 55 -3.24 1.02 -8.92
CA GLU A 55 -3.88 0.72 -10.21
C GLU A 55 -5.40 0.84 -10.13
N SER A 56 -6.02 0.32 -9.06
CA SER A 56 -7.46 0.42 -8.84
C SER A 56 -7.91 1.88 -8.69
N ILE A 57 -7.19 2.66 -7.88
CA ILE A 57 -7.46 4.10 -7.71
C ILE A 57 -7.27 4.83 -9.05
N ASN A 58 -6.17 4.58 -9.75
CA ASN A 58 -5.88 5.22 -11.04
C ASN A 58 -6.92 4.89 -12.11
N SER A 59 -7.41 3.66 -12.14
CA SER A 59 -8.48 3.23 -13.05
C SER A 59 -9.79 3.95 -12.72
N ALA A 60 -10.14 4.01 -11.44
CA ALA A 60 -11.41 4.59 -11.01
C ALA A 60 -11.47 6.12 -11.16
N ILE A 61 -10.34 6.82 -11.09
CA ILE A 61 -10.27 8.27 -11.36
C ILE A 61 -9.96 8.60 -12.82
N LYS A 62 -9.73 7.61 -13.69
CA LYS A 62 -9.25 7.83 -15.06
C LYS A 62 -10.17 8.75 -15.87
N SER A 63 -11.48 8.56 -15.76
CA SER A 63 -12.50 9.34 -16.47
C SER A 63 -12.80 10.71 -15.85
N THR A 64 -12.25 10.98 -14.65
CA THR A 64 -12.52 12.21 -13.90
C THR A 64 -11.31 13.14 -13.81
N ARG A 65 -10.19 12.78 -14.45
CA ARG A 65 -8.95 13.59 -14.45
C ARG A 65 -9.10 14.96 -15.10
N ASP A 66 -10.07 15.12 -15.99
CA ASP A 66 -10.34 16.38 -16.68
C ASP A 66 -11.28 17.31 -15.88
N LEU A 67 -11.74 16.87 -14.70
CA LEU A 67 -12.55 17.70 -13.82
C LEU A 67 -11.70 18.79 -13.15
N PRO A 68 -12.29 19.96 -12.85
CA PRO A 68 -11.68 20.93 -11.95
C PRO A 68 -11.38 20.32 -10.57
N VAL A 69 -10.48 20.94 -9.81
CA VAL A 69 -9.97 20.41 -8.53
C VAL A 69 -11.11 20.08 -7.55
N THR A 70 -12.10 20.94 -7.40
CA THR A 70 -13.19 20.73 -6.42
C THR A 70 -14.08 19.53 -6.77
N PRO A 71 -14.64 19.40 -7.99
CA PRO A 71 -15.37 18.19 -8.39
C PRO A 71 -14.55 16.90 -8.34
N LEU A 72 -13.25 16.96 -8.65
CA LEU A 72 -12.37 15.80 -8.52
C LEU A 72 -12.21 15.34 -7.07
N LEU A 73 -12.05 16.28 -6.12
CA LEU A 73 -11.99 15.96 -4.69
C LEU A 73 -13.30 15.37 -4.18
N ASP A 74 -14.45 15.89 -4.61
CA ASP A 74 -15.75 15.35 -4.24
C ASP A 74 -15.96 13.93 -4.80
N PHE A 75 -15.54 13.70 -6.04
CA PHE A 75 -15.54 12.37 -6.64
C PHE A 75 -14.69 11.37 -5.85
N MET A 76 -13.43 11.73 -5.54
CA MET A 76 -12.54 10.88 -4.74
C MET A 76 -13.11 10.61 -3.34
N ARG A 77 -13.71 11.61 -2.70
CA ARG A 77 -14.37 11.45 -1.40
C ARG A 77 -15.54 10.45 -1.48
N ASN A 78 -16.36 10.53 -2.53
CA ASN A 78 -17.49 9.63 -2.71
C ASN A 78 -17.01 8.19 -2.98
N LEU A 79 -15.98 8.02 -3.80
CA LEU A 79 -15.38 6.72 -4.08
C LEU A 79 -14.89 6.03 -2.79
N VAL A 80 -14.17 6.76 -1.93
CA VAL A 80 -13.71 6.22 -0.63
C VAL A 80 -14.88 5.88 0.30
N LYS A 81 -15.94 6.70 0.30
CA LYS A 81 -17.15 6.43 1.09
C LYS A 81 -17.85 5.14 0.63
N GLU A 82 -18.08 5.00 -0.67
CA GLU A 82 -18.72 3.82 -1.26
C GLU A 82 -17.91 2.55 -1.01
N TRP A 83 -16.59 2.62 -1.23
CA TRP A 83 -15.69 1.49 -0.96
C TRP A 83 -15.75 1.05 0.51
N ASN A 84 -15.68 2.00 1.46
CA ASN A 84 -15.81 1.70 2.88
C ASN A 84 -17.17 1.11 3.23
N TYR A 85 -18.25 1.63 2.65
CA TYR A 85 -19.60 1.12 2.87
C TYR A 85 -19.72 -0.33 2.38
N ASN A 86 -19.29 -0.60 1.15
CA ASN A 86 -19.34 -1.93 0.55
C ASN A 86 -18.48 -2.94 1.33
N ASN A 87 -17.26 -2.56 1.74
CA ASN A 87 -16.41 -3.43 2.56
C ASN A 87 -17.03 -3.74 3.92
N LYS A 88 -17.61 -2.74 4.60
CA LYS A 88 -18.31 -2.97 5.87
C LYS A 88 -19.53 -3.87 5.71
N LYS A 89 -20.27 -3.71 4.60
CA LYS A 89 -21.40 -4.57 4.27
C LYS A 89 -20.92 -6.02 4.05
N LEU A 90 -19.93 -6.22 3.18
CA LEU A 90 -19.35 -7.53 2.91
C LEU A 90 -18.79 -8.19 4.17
N ALA A 91 -18.09 -7.45 5.02
CA ALA A 91 -17.55 -7.96 6.28
C ALA A 91 -18.65 -8.46 7.24
N ARG A 92 -19.82 -7.81 7.25
CA ARG A 92 -20.98 -8.28 8.05
C ARG A 92 -21.65 -9.52 7.45
N GLU A 93 -21.62 -9.64 6.13
CA GLU A 93 -22.23 -10.75 5.40
C GLU A 93 -21.30 -11.97 5.32
N THR A 94 -20.01 -11.79 5.56
CA THR A 94 -18.98 -12.84 5.52
C THR A 94 -18.81 -13.47 6.90
N PHE A 95 -19.12 -14.75 7.02
CA PHE A 95 -18.97 -15.54 8.26
C PHE A 95 -17.76 -16.48 8.19
N ILE A 96 -16.62 -16.00 7.68
CA ILE A 96 -15.39 -16.78 7.66
C ILE A 96 -14.77 -16.69 9.05
N LYS A 97 -14.74 -17.82 9.76
CA LYS A 97 -14.03 -17.92 11.04
C LYS A 97 -12.53 -17.92 10.77
N LEU A 98 -11.84 -16.89 11.25
CA LEU A 98 -10.38 -16.85 11.20
C LEU A 98 -9.80 -17.83 12.23
N GLU A 99 -8.50 -18.11 12.15
CA GLU A 99 -7.84 -18.82 13.26
C GLU A 99 -7.98 -18.00 14.53
N GLN A 100 -8.15 -18.67 15.68
CA GLN A 100 -8.47 -18.04 16.97
C GLN A 100 -7.57 -16.84 17.29
N LYS A 101 -6.26 -16.96 17.03
CA LYS A 101 -5.28 -15.88 17.21
C LYS A 101 -5.70 -14.57 16.52
N TYR A 102 -6.20 -14.64 15.28
CA TYR A 102 -6.58 -13.46 14.53
C TYR A 102 -7.94 -12.91 14.96
N GLU A 103 -8.86 -13.76 15.42
CA GLU A 103 -10.12 -13.32 16.03
C GLU A 103 -9.85 -12.53 17.31
N ASP A 104 -8.99 -13.06 18.19
CA ASP A 104 -8.59 -12.40 19.44
C ASP A 104 -7.96 -11.02 19.14
N MET A 105 -7.04 -10.95 18.17
CA MET A 105 -6.44 -9.69 17.71
C MET A 105 -7.48 -8.72 17.13
N LEU A 106 -8.48 -9.22 16.40
CA LEU A 106 -9.53 -8.38 15.81
C LEU A 106 -10.41 -7.78 16.92
N GLU A 107 -10.75 -8.58 17.93
CA GLU A 107 -11.56 -8.16 19.08
C GLU A 107 -10.83 -7.11 19.93
N GLU A 108 -9.55 -7.32 20.25
CA GLU A 108 -8.73 -6.35 20.97
C GLU A 108 -8.65 -5.01 20.22
N ASN A 109 -8.38 -5.05 18.92
CA ASN A 109 -8.33 -3.86 18.08
C ASN A 109 -9.68 -3.14 18.02
N PHE A 110 -10.78 -3.88 17.95
CA PHE A 110 -12.13 -3.32 17.96
C PHE A 110 -12.43 -2.59 19.29
N ILE A 111 -12.08 -3.21 20.42
CA ILE A 111 -12.21 -2.60 21.75
C ILE A 111 -11.34 -1.34 21.85
N TYR A 112 -10.10 -1.40 21.37
CA TYR A 112 -9.18 -0.26 21.37
C TYR A 112 -9.73 0.90 20.54
N ALA A 113 -10.19 0.63 19.30
CA ALA A 113 -10.77 1.63 18.42
C ALA A 113 -11.99 2.33 19.04
N ARG A 114 -12.85 1.60 19.77
CA ARG A 114 -14.00 2.21 20.47
C ARG A 114 -13.60 3.15 21.61
N LYS A 115 -12.41 2.95 22.20
CA LYS A 115 -11.87 3.80 23.26
C LYS A 115 -11.12 5.02 22.73
N MET A 116 -10.81 5.06 21.43
CA MET A 116 -10.16 6.21 20.81
C MET A 116 -11.15 7.36 20.68
N MET A 117 -10.88 8.46 21.40
CA MET A 117 -11.59 9.72 21.22
C MET A 117 -10.73 10.67 20.38
N VAL A 118 -11.34 11.31 19.39
CA VAL A 118 -10.72 12.43 18.69
C VAL A 118 -10.69 13.61 19.65
N LYS A 119 -9.50 14.04 20.08
CA LYS A 119 -9.34 15.29 20.82
C LYS A 119 -9.78 16.42 19.89
N ARG A 120 -10.81 17.16 20.30
CA ARG A 120 -11.22 18.40 19.64
C ARG A 120 -10.29 19.54 20.02
#